data_AF-A0A6I9PCV9-F1
#
_entry.id   AF-A0A6I9PCV9-F1
#
_cell.length_a   1.000
_cell.length_b   1.000
_cell.length_c   1.000
_cell.angle_alpha   90.00
_cell.angle_beta   90.00
_cell.angle_gamma   90.00
#
_symmetry.space_group_name_H-M   'P 1'
#
loop_
_entity.id
_entity.type
_entity.pdbx_description
1 polymer ?
#
loop_
_entity_poly.entity_id
_entity_poly.type
_entity_poly.pdbx_seq_one_letter_code
_entity_poly.pdbx_strand_id
1 'polypeptide(L)'
;FSTIISYIDDQFERYLHDESGLNRRHIVDNRVHCCFYFISPLGHGLKPLDVQFMKAIHNKVNVVPVIAKADTLTLRERERLKRRVLDEIDEHGIKIYHLPDAESDEDEDFKEQTRILKASIPFAVVGSNQQIEAKGKKVRGRLYPWGVVEVENPEHNDFLKLRIMLITHMQDLQEVTQDLHYENFRSDRLKRGGRLSSHGYILPLSPAKGPEPEETDKDMILQEKEAELRRMQEMIAKMQLQMQKQGDGEGDGQHV
;
A
#
# COMPACT_ATOMS: atom_id res chain seq x y z
N PHE A 1 -5.81 -1.96 16.41
CA PHE A 1 -5.57 -1.75 14.95
C PHE A 1 -4.38 -2.55 14.42
N SER A 2 -3.39 -2.87 15.26
CA SER A 2 -2.14 -3.56 14.87
C SER A 2 -2.33 -4.88 14.13
N THR A 3 -3.27 -5.72 14.53
CA THR A 3 -3.51 -7.03 13.86
C THR A 3 -3.91 -6.87 12.40
N ILE A 4 -4.78 -5.89 12.09
CA ILE A 4 -5.24 -5.64 10.72
C ILE A 4 -4.11 -5.07 9.87
N ILE A 5 -3.37 -4.10 10.43
CA ILE A 5 -2.23 -3.49 9.75
C ILE A 5 -1.14 -4.54 9.48
N SER A 6 -0.82 -5.37 10.48
CA SER A 6 0.12 -6.49 10.35
C SER A 6 -0.33 -7.47 9.29
N TYR A 7 -1.62 -7.80 9.22
CA TYR A 7 -2.13 -8.70 8.18
C TYR A 7 -1.89 -8.13 6.78
N ILE A 8 -2.20 -6.84 6.56
CA ILE A 8 -1.98 -6.17 5.27
C ILE A 8 -0.48 -6.17 4.92
N ASP A 9 0.37 -5.81 5.89
CA ASP A 9 1.82 -5.77 5.70
C ASP A 9 2.42 -7.16 5.45
N ASP A 10 1.89 -8.20 6.11
CA ASP A 10 2.27 -9.59 5.89
C ASP A 10 1.90 -10.07 4.49
N GLN A 11 0.75 -9.63 3.95
CA GLN A 11 0.38 -9.97 2.56
C GLN A 11 1.32 -9.29 1.56
N PHE A 12 1.67 -8.01 1.79
CA PHE A 12 2.65 -7.33 0.95
C PHE A 12 4.03 -7.97 1.04
N GLU A 13 4.43 -8.43 2.22
CA GLU A 13 5.72 -9.09 2.39
C GLU A 13 5.81 -10.44 1.69
N ARG A 14 4.75 -11.24 1.77
CA ARG A 14 4.68 -12.51 1.03
C ARG A 14 4.81 -12.27 -0.46
N TYR A 15 4.09 -11.26 -0.97
CA TYR A 15 4.16 -10.90 -2.38
C TYR A 15 5.57 -10.44 -2.79
N LEU A 16 6.22 -9.60 -1.97
CA LEU A 16 7.59 -9.14 -2.23
C LEU A 16 8.61 -10.28 -2.22
N HIS A 17 8.45 -11.24 -1.30
CA HIS A 17 9.30 -12.43 -1.24
C HIS A 17 9.13 -13.31 -2.47
N ASP A 18 7.90 -13.54 -2.90
CA ASP A 18 7.58 -14.35 -4.08
C ASP A 18 8.06 -13.67 -5.39
N GLU A 19 7.94 -12.34 -5.48
CA GLU A 19 8.47 -11.54 -6.61
C GLU A 19 10.01 -11.62 -6.67
N SER A 20 10.67 -11.56 -5.50
CA SER A 20 12.13 -11.64 -5.39
C SER A 20 12.68 -13.05 -5.60
N GLY A 21 11.83 -14.07 -5.42
CA GLY A 21 12.18 -15.48 -5.56
C GLY A 21 12.48 -15.94 -6.98
N LEU A 22 12.92 -17.20 -7.10
CA LEU A 22 13.28 -17.83 -8.37
C LEU A 22 12.05 -18.32 -9.18
N ASN A 23 10.91 -18.54 -8.51
CA ASN A 23 9.70 -19.13 -9.08
C ASN A 23 8.60 -18.09 -9.39
N ARG A 24 8.92 -17.13 -10.27
CA ARG A 24 8.05 -15.97 -10.58
C ARG A 24 6.81 -16.27 -11.43
N ARG A 25 6.61 -17.51 -11.89
CA ARG A 25 5.56 -17.83 -12.89
C ARG A 25 4.16 -18.06 -12.29
N HIS A 26 4.06 -18.37 -11.00
CA HIS A 26 2.79 -18.67 -10.32
C HIS A 26 2.72 -17.99 -8.95
N ILE A 27 2.79 -16.66 -8.93
CA ILE A 27 2.61 -15.88 -7.70
C ILE A 27 1.11 -15.80 -7.40
N VAL A 28 0.72 -16.17 -6.18
CA VAL A 28 -0.68 -16.03 -5.72
C VAL A 28 -0.84 -14.67 -5.08
N ASP A 29 -1.63 -13.79 -5.70
CA ASP A 29 -1.91 -12.47 -5.14
C ASP A 29 -2.93 -12.56 -4.00
N ASN A 30 -2.43 -12.42 -2.76
CA ASN A 30 -3.25 -12.36 -1.54
C ASN A 30 -3.35 -10.93 -0.98
N ARG A 31 -2.88 -9.91 -1.71
CA ARG A 31 -2.92 -8.51 -1.25
C ARG A 31 -4.36 -8.05 -1.10
N VAL A 32 -4.59 -7.13 -0.16
CA VAL A 32 -5.93 -6.59 0.08
C VAL A 32 -6.17 -5.44 -0.89
N HIS A 33 -7.03 -5.65 -1.88
CA HIS A 33 -7.29 -4.63 -2.90
C HIS A 33 -8.32 -3.58 -2.49
N CYS A 34 -9.20 -3.90 -1.54
CA CYS A 34 -10.26 -3.01 -1.08
C CYS A 34 -10.63 -3.28 0.38
N CYS A 35 -10.82 -2.23 1.16
CA CYS A 35 -11.25 -2.28 2.55
C CYS A 35 -12.57 -1.52 2.71
N PHE A 36 -13.65 -2.24 2.97
CA PHE A 36 -14.94 -1.64 3.31
C PHE A 36 -14.93 -1.22 4.78
N TYR A 37 -14.97 0.09 5.00
CA TYR A 37 -14.98 0.66 6.33
C TYR A 37 -16.41 1.01 6.76
N PHE A 38 -16.97 0.21 7.66
CA PHE A 38 -18.34 0.36 8.13
C PHE A 38 -18.47 1.41 9.24
N ILE A 39 -19.06 2.55 8.90
CA ILE A 39 -19.35 3.65 9.80
C ILE A 39 -20.69 3.40 10.50
N SER A 40 -20.73 3.65 11.81
CA SER A 40 -21.95 3.50 12.60
C SER A 40 -22.98 4.58 12.24
N PRO A 41 -24.25 4.22 11.96
CA PRO A 41 -25.29 5.19 11.64
C PRO A 41 -25.80 5.96 12.87
N LEU A 42 -25.55 5.43 14.08
CA LEU A 42 -26.03 5.99 15.34
C LEU A 42 -25.22 7.21 15.81
N GLY A 43 -24.13 7.53 15.12
CA GLY A 43 -23.26 8.65 15.45
C GLY A 43 -23.68 9.94 14.74
N HIS A 44 -23.23 11.07 15.29
CA HIS A 44 -23.33 12.35 14.61
C HIS A 44 -22.29 12.55 13.50
N GLY A 45 -21.31 11.64 13.37
CA GLY A 45 -20.16 11.71 12.46
C GLY A 45 -19.22 10.52 12.68
N LEU A 46 -17.97 10.66 12.26
CA LEU A 46 -16.89 9.72 12.53
C LEU A 46 -16.49 9.76 14.01
N LYS A 47 -16.28 8.58 14.59
CA LYS A 47 -15.72 8.51 15.94
C LYS A 47 -14.22 8.80 15.88
N PRO A 48 -13.61 9.30 16.97
CA PRO A 48 -12.15 9.47 17.04
C PRO A 48 -11.38 8.17 16.75
N LEU A 49 -11.96 7.03 17.13
CA LEU A 49 -11.44 5.70 16.82
C LEU A 49 -11.41 5.43 15.31
N ASP A 50 -12.46 5.86 14.61
CA ASP A 50 -12.64 5.65 13.17
C ASP A 50 -11.60 6.47 12.40
N VAL A 51 -11.42 7.73 12.79
CA VAL A 51 -10.40 8.63 12.25
C VAL A 51 -9.00 8.05 12.43
N GLN A 52 -8.65 7.60 13.64
CA GLN A 52 -7.33 7.01 13.91
C GLN A 52 -7.09 5.76 13.06
N PHE A 53 -8.11 4.91 12.92
CA PHE A 53 -7.99 3.70 12.13
C PHE A 53 -7.84 3.99 10.64
N MET A 54 -8.70 4.84 10.07
CA MET A 54 -8.64 5.22 8.66
C MET A 54 -7.31 5.89 8.33
N LYS A 55 -6.80 6.79 9.18
CA LYS A 55 -5.45 7.37 9.03
C LYS A 55 -4.33 6.34 9.04
N ALA A 56 -4.47 5.26 9.80
CA ALA A 56 -3.44 4.23 9.84
C ALA A 56 -3.42 3.35 8.58
N ILE A 57 -4.57 3.13 7.94
CA ILE A 57 -4.71 2.20 6.80
C ILE A 57 -4.77 2.90 5.43
N HIS A 58 -5.10 4.20 5.36
CA HIS A 58 -5.35 4.90 4.10
C HIS A 58 -4.19 4.92 3.09
N ASN A 59 -2.95 4.71 3.54
CA ASN A 59 -1.76 4.66 2.68
C ASN A 59 -1.43 3.22 2.25
N LYS A 60 -2.09 2.22 2.84
CA LYS A 60 -1.81 0.79 2.63
C LYS A 60 -2.92 0.06 1.86
N VAL A 61 -4.14 0.57 1.86
CA VAL A 61 -5.28 -0.07 1.19
C VAL A 61 -6.29 0.97 0.72
N ASN A 62 -7.00 0.64 -0.36
CA ASN A 62 -8.14 1.41 -0.85
C ASN A 62 -9.29 1.35 0.15
N VAL A 63 -9.53 2.44 0.88
CA VAL A 63 -10.60 2.52 1.87
C VAL A 63 -11.88 3.03 1.22
N VAL A 64 -12.95 2.23 1.29
CA VAL A 64 -14.30 2.63 0.85
C VAL A 64 -15.19 2.82 2.08
N PRO A 65 -15.57 4.07 2.42
CA PRO A 65 -16.44 4.32 3.56
C PRO A 65 -17.90 3.91 3.25
N VAL A 66 -18.49 3.14 4.15
CA VAL A 66 -19.85 2.59 4.03
C VAL A 66 -20.62 2.85 5.32
N ILE A 67 -21.77 3.53 5.23
CA ILE A 67 -22.66 3.70 6.37
C ILE A 67 -23.45 2.40 6.57
N ALA A 68 -23.21 1.73 7.70
CA ALA A 68 -23.86 0.48 8.05
C ALA A 68 -25.33 0.72 8.47
N LYS A 69 -26.19 -0.29 8.32
CA LYS A 69 -27.58 -0.28 8.81
C LYS A 69 -28.31 1.04 8.49
N ALA A 70 -28.25 1.45 7.23
CA ALA A 70 -28.83 2.72 6.77
C ALA A 70 -30.35 2.82 6.97
N ASP A 71 -31.02 1.68 7.16
CA ASP A 71 -32.44 1.57 7.53
C ASP A 71 -32.78 2.13 8.91
N THR A 72 -31.77 2.44 9.73
CA THR A 72 -31.95 3.16 11.01
C THR A 72 -32.03 4.67 10.85
N LEU A 73 -31.75 5.21 9.65
CA LEU A 73 -31.72 6.64 9.38
C LEU A 73 -32.84 7.04 8.44
N THR A 74 -33.44 8.20 8.67
CA THR A 74 -34.32 8.83 7.67
C THR A 74 -33.49 9.38 6.50
N LEU A 75 -34.13 9.64 5.35
CA LEU A 75 -33.43 10.20 4.17
C LEU A 75 -32.70 11.51 4.49
N ARG A 76 -33.31 12.39 5.30
CA ARG A 76 -32.71 13.66 5.74
C ARG A 76 -31.49 13.44 6.64
N GLU A 77 -31.57 12.49 7.57
CA GLU A 77 -30.45 12.15 8.46
C GLU A 77 -29.31 11.49 7.69
N ARG A 78 -29.64 10.61 6.73
CA ARG A 78 -28.68 9.98 5.83
C ARG A 78 -27.87 11.02 5.07
N GLU A 79 -28.52 11.99 4.44
CA GLU A 79 -27.84 13.07 3.70
C GLU A 79 -27.00 13.97 4.61
N ARG A 80 -27.47 14.24 5.82
CA ARG A 80 -26.72 15.01 6.83
C ARG A 80 -25.47 14.25 7.27
N LEU A 81 -25.59 12.95 7.54
CA LEU A 81 -24.48 12.10 7.97
C LEU A 81 -23.46 11.93 6.83
N LYS A 82 -23.91 11.72 5.58
CA LYS A 82 -23.01 11.62 4.42
C LYS A 82 -22.14 12.87 4.27
N ARG A 83 -22.76 14.06 4.28
CA ARG A 83 -22.01 15.33 4.19
C ARG A 83 -21.01 15.47 5.32
N ARG A 84 -21.46 15.23 6.56
CA ARG A 84 -20.58 15.36 7.73
C ARG A 84 -19.42 14.38 7.72
N VAL A 85 -19.63 13.14 7.29
CA VAL A 85 -18.55 12.15 7.13
C VAL A 85 -17.55 12.63 6.08
N LEU A 86 -18.00 13.18 4.94
CA LEU A 86 -17.10 13.72 3.91
C LEU A 86 -16.30 14.92 4.43
N ASP A 87 -16.96 15.86 5.12
CA ASP A 87 -16.30 17.02 5.71
C ASP A 87 -15.23 16.59 6.73
N GLU A 88 -15.55 15.61 7.59
CA GLU A 88 -14.61 15.09 8.58
C GLU A 88 -13.47 14.27 7.93
N ILE A 89 -13.71 13.57 6.81
CA ILE A 89 -12.65 12.88 6.05
C ILE A 89 -11.64 13.89 5.50
N ASP A 90 -12.12 14.99 4.92
CA ASP A 90 -11.29 16.04 4.34
C ASP A 90 -10.53 16.83 5.41
N GLU A 91 -11.22 17.24 6.48
CA GLU A 91 -10.60 17.94 7.64
C GLU A 91 -9.46 17.13 8.26
N HIS A 92 -9.59 15.82 8.32
CA HIS A 92 -8.58 14.94 8.87
C HIS A 92 -7.51 14.52 7.85
N GLY A 93 -7.65 14.86 6.56
CA GLY A 93 -6.73 14.49 5.49
C GLY A 93 -6.72 12.98 5.21
N ILE A 94 -7.87 12.31 5.35
CA ILE A 94 -7.99 10.88 5.12
C ILE A 94 -8.19 10.61 3.63
N LYS A 95 -7.21 9.98 3.00
CA LYS A 95 -7.32 9.50 1.61
C LYS A 95 -8.25 8.28 1.54
N ILE A 96 -9.39 8.44 0.90
CA ILE A 96 -10.28 7.31 0.56
C ILE A 96 -10.10 6.95 -0.91
N TYR A 97 -10.63 5.80 -1.30
CA TYR A 97 -10.68 5.43 -2.71
C TYR A 97 -11.57 6.40 -3.48
N HIS A 98 -10.99 7.02 -4.51
CA HIS A 98 -11.71 7.86 -5.45
C HIS A 98 -11.87 7.08 -6.75
N LEU A 99 -13.10 7.02 -7.26
CA LEU A 99 -13.32 6.41 -8.57
C LEU A 99 -12.56 7.21 -9.63
N PRO A 100 -11.96 6.55 -10.64
CA PRO A 100 -11.34 7.23 -11.78
C PRO A 100 -12.36 8.14 -12.48
N ASP A 101 -11.88 9.22 -13.10
CA ASP A 101 -12.72 10.05 -13.97
C ASP A 101 -13.00 9.29 -15.26
N ALA A 102 -14.25 9.36 -15.71
CA ALA A 102 -14.67 8.77 -16.97
C ALA A 102 -13.92 9.44 -18.12
N GLU A 103 -13.38 8.63 -19.04
CA GLU A 103 -12.61 9.15 -20.18
C GLU A 103 -13.54 9.87 -21.16
N SER A 104 -12.98 10.82 -21.94
CA SER A 104 -13.80 11.69 -22.80
C SER A 104 -14.52 10.95 -23.91
N ASP A 105 -13.99 9.80 -24.32
CA ASP A 105 -14.48 8.89 -25.35
C ASP A 105 -15.48 7.84 -24.83
N GLU A 106 -15.72 7.77 -23.52
CA GLU A 106 -16.75 6.91 -22.95
C GLU A 106 -18.18 7.45 -23.21
N ASP A 107 -19.14 6.52 -23.23
CA ASP A 107 -20.55 6.82 -23.43
C ASP A 107 -21.08 7.78 -22.35
N GLU A 108 -21.96 8.71 -22.74
CA GLU A 108 -22.59 9.67 -21.82
C GLU A 108 -23.35 8.97 -20.67
N ASP A 109 -23.96 7.82 -20.94
CA ASP A 109 -24.63 7.00 -19.92
C ASP A 109 -23.63 6.46 -18.88
N PHE A 110 -22.42 6.09 -19.29
CA PHE A 110 -21.36 5.62 -18.39
C PHE A 110 -20.79 6.75 -17.55
N LYS A 111 -20.57 7.92 -18.15
CA LYS A 111 -20.16 9.15 -17.44
C LYS A 111 -21.16 9.52 -16.36
N GLU A 112 -22.46 9.47 -16.68
CA GLU A 112 -23.52 9.76 -15.72
C GLU A 112 -23.55 8.74 -14.57
N GLN A 113 -23.42 7.44 -14.88
CA GLN A 113 -23.34 6.39 -13.86
C GLN A 113 -22.15 6.60 -12.91
N THR A 114 -20.96 6.87 -13.45
CA THR A 114 -19.76 7.16 -12.65
C THR A 114 -19.96 8.39 -11.76
N ARG A 115 -20.58 9.45 -12.28
CA ARG A 115 -20.93 10.65 -11.50
C ARG A 115 -21.89 10.32 -10.36
N ILE A 116 -22.93 9.54 -10.61
CA ILE A 116 -23.90 9.10 -9.58
C ILE A 116 -23.21 8.26 -8.50
N LEU A 117 -22.30 7.36 -8.89
CA LEU A 117 -21.52 6.55 -7.96
C LEU A 117 -20.63 7.40 -7.07
N LYS A 118 -19.88 8.35 -7.66
CA LYS A 118 -19.04 9.32 -6.93
C LYS A 118 -19.86 10.14 -5.93
N ALA A 119 -21.00 10.68 -6.36
CA ALA A 119 -21.89 11.46 -5.49
C ALA A 119 -22.55 10.63 -4.37
N SER A 120 -22.58 9.31 -4.51
CA SER A 120 -23.21 8.41 -3.54
C SER A 120 -22.28 7.99 -2.40
N ILE A 121 -20.98 8.28 -2.49
CA ILE A 121 -20.00 8.01 -1.43
C ILE A 121 -20.16 9.03 -0.29
N PRO A 122 -20.21 8.60 0.98
CA PRO A 122 -20.16 7.21 1.46
C PRO A 122 -21.48 6.45 1.23
N PHE A 123 -21.38 5.18 0.81
CA PHE A 123 -22.57 4.37 0.47
C PHE A 123 -23.38 4.03 1.72
N ALA A 124 -24.69 4.27 1.70
CA ALA A 124 -25.58 3.93 2.80
C ALA A 124 -26.29 2.61 2.50
N VAL A 125 -25.83 1.51 3.11
CA VAL A 125 -26.25 0.17 2.73
C VAL A 125 -27.08 -0.53 3.80
N VAL A 126 -27.94 -1.43 3.33
CA VAL A 126 -28.70 -2.35 4.15
C VAL A 126 -28.41 -3.76 3.68
N GLY A 127 -28.05 -4.66 4.59
CA GLY A 127 -27.82 -6.07 4.29
C GLY A 127 -28.93 -6.94 4.87
N SER A 128 -29.36 -7.96 4.13
CA SER A 128 -30.25 -9.00 4.64
C SER A 128 -29.96 -10.34 3.98
N ASN A 129 -29.93 -11.40 4.79
CA ASN A 129 -29.88 -12.79 4.31
C ASN A 129 -31.29 -13.39 4.18
N GLN A 130 -32.32 -12.70 4.68
CA GLN A 130 -33.69 -13.19 4.66
C GLN A 130 -34.37 -12.81 3.34
N GLN A 131 -35.02 -13.79 2.71
CA GLN A 131 -35.91 -13.56 1.58
C GLN A 131 -37.32 -13.31 2.10
N ILE A 132 -37.94 -12.26 1.59
CA ILE A 132 -39.30 -11.85 1.92
C ILE A 132 -40.08 -11.65 0.62
N GLU A 133 -41.39 -11.84 0.69
CA GLU A 133 -42.26 -11.60 -0.46
C GLU A 133 -42.72 -10.15 -0.45
N ALA A 134 -42.24 -9.36 -1.41
CA ALA A 134 -42.66 -7.98 -1.63
C ALA A 134 -43.26 -7.86 -3.03
N LYS A 135 -44.50 -7.37 -3.12
CA LYS A 135 -45.22 -7.16 -4.40
C LYS A 135 -45.23 -8.41 -5.32
N GLY A 136 -45.36 -9.60 -4.73
CA GLY A 136 -45.41 -10.88 -5.45
C GLY A 136 -44.05 -11.41 -5.95
N LYS A 137 -42.93 -10.78 -5.55
CA LYS A 137 -41.57 -11.26 -5.84
C LYS A 137 -40.84 -11.57 -4.53
N LYS A 138 -40.08 -12.67 -4.52
CA LYS A 138 -39.14 -12.97 -3.43
C LYS A 138 -37.91 -12.08 -3.58
N VAL A 139 -37.78 -11.11 -2.70
CA VAL A 139 -36.65 -10.17 -2.65
C VAL A 139 -35.92 -10.29 -1.32
N ARG A 140 -34.63 -9.95 -1.30
CA ARG A 140 -33.87 -9.86 -0.05
C ARG A 140 -34.26 -8.57 0.67
N GLY A 141 -34.63 -8.67 1.94
CA GLY A 141 -35.10 -7.52 2.67
C GLY A 141 -35.22 -7.74 4.18
N ARG A 142 -35.50 -6.67 4.90
CA ARG A 142 -35.74 -6.68 6.35
C ARG A 142 -37.21 -6.34 6.59
N LEU A 143 -37.90 -7.17 7.37
CA LEU A 143 -39.29 -6.97 7.74
C LEU A 143 -39.36 -6.28 9.11
N TYR A 144 -40.10 -5.18 9.15
CA TYR A 144 -40.44 -4.45 10.36
C TYR A 144 -41.97 -4.38 10.53
N PRO A 145 -42.48 -4.16 11.75
CA PRO A 145 -43.93 -3.97 11.96
C PRO A 145 -44.53 -2.82 11.14
N TRP A 146 -43.73 -1.80 10.81
CA TRP A 146 -44.14 -0.62 10.04
C TRP A 146 -43.86 -0.72 8.54
N GLY A 147 -43.22 -1.78 8.06
CA GLY A 147 -42.94 -1.91 6.63
C GLY A 147 -41.77 -2.82 6.30
N VAL A 148 -41.43 -2.83 5.01
CA VAL A 148 -40.42 -3.71 4.44
C VAL A 148 -39.31 -2.88 3.82
N VAL A 149 -38.06 -3.16 4.20
CA VAL A 149 -36.87 -2.58 3.57
C VAL A 149 -36.29 -3.59 2.58
N GLU A 150 -36.54 -3.35 1.30
CA GLU A 150 -35.92 -4.09 0.20
C GLU A 150 -34.44 -3.70 0.02
N VAL A 151 -33.53 -4.69 0.02
CA VAL A 151 -32.08 -4.48 -0.11
C VAL A 151 -31.69 -4.09 -1.54
N GLU A 152 -32.36 -4.63 -2.54
CA GLU A 152 -32.07 -4.37 -3.96
C GLU A 152 -32.82 -3.16 -4.51
N ASN A 153 -33.51 -2.39 -3.66
CA ASN A 153 -34.24 -1.21 -4.08
C ASN A 153 -33.39 0.05 -3.90
N PRO A 154 -33.05 0.78 -5.00
CA PRO A 154 -32.16 1.94 -4.94
C PRO A 154 -32.76 3.14 -4.19
N GLU A 155 -34.09 3.19 -4.05
CA GLU A 155 -34.79 4.22 -3.27
C GLU A 155 -34.62 4.01 -1.77
N HIS A 156 -34.45 2.75 -1.34
CA HIS A 156 -34.28 2.41 0.08
C HIS A 156 -32.83 2.54 0.53
N ASN A 157 -31.88 2.10 -0.31
CA ASN A 157 -30.48 2.06 0.08
C ASN A 157 -29.53 1.97 -1.14
N ASP A 158 -28.24 2.20 -0.89
CA ASP A 158 -27.21 2.25 -1.93
C ASP A 158 -26.48 0.91 -2.16
N PHE A 159 -27.04 -0.22 -1.72
CA PHE A 159 -26.40 -1.55 -1.87
C PHE A 159 -26.12 -1.90 -3.34
N LEU A 160 -27.06 -1.60 -4.25
CA LEU A 160 -26.82 -1.80 -5.68
C LEU A 160 -25.67 -0.93 -6.18
N LYS A 161 -25.58 0.33 -5.73
CA LYS A 161 -24.50 1.24 -6.12
C LYS A 161 -23.14 0.73 -5.64
N LEU A 162 -23.07 0.27 -4.38
CA LEU A 162 -21.85 -0.35 -3.83
C LEU A 162 -21.46 -1.62 -4.62
N ARG A 163 -22.44 -2.47 -4.97
CA ARG A 163 -22.20 -3.69 -5.75
C ARG A 163 -21.68 -3.37 -7.15
N ILE A 164 -22.30 -2.42 -7.83
CA ILE A 164 -21.89 -1.98 -9.17
C ILE A 164 -20.47 -1.44 -9.10
N MET A 165 -20.20 -0.51 -8.18
CA MET A 165 -18.88 0.09 -7.98
C MET A 165 -17.79 -0.98 -7.79
N LEU A 166 -18.03 -2.00 -6.96
CA LEU A 166 -17.06 -3.06 -6.73
C LEU A 166 -16.80 -3.91 -7.98
N ILE A 167 -17.83 -4.20 -8.78
CA ILE A 167 -17.70 -5.05 -9.98
C ILE A 167 -17.04 -4.26 -11.12
N THR A 168 -17.45 -3.01 -11.34
CA THR A 168 -16.94 -2.18 -12.45
C THR A 168 -15.50 -1.72 -12.21
N HIS A 169 -15.14 -1.42 -10.96
CA HIS A 169 -13.81 -0.90 -10.60
C HIS A 169 -12.92 -1.92 -9.92
N MET A 170 -13.19 -3.23 -10.07
CA MET A 170 -12.34 -4.27 -9.48
C MET A 170 -10.91 -4.21 -10.00
N GLN A 171 -10.75 -3.99 -11.30
CA GLN A 171 -9.44 -3.88 -11.96
C GLN A 171 -8.67 -2.65 -11.46
N ASP A 172 -9.33 -1.49 -11.43
CA ASP A 172 -8.73 -0.24 -10.92
C ASP A 172 -8.28 -0.37 -9.46
N LEU A 173 -9.10 -0.98 -8.59
CA LEU A 173 -8.73 -1.27 -7.21
C LEU A 173 -7.46 -2.13 -7.11
N GLN A 174 -7.29 -3.10 -8.02
CA GLN A 174 -6.09 -3.94 -8.08
C GLN A 174 -4.87 -3.12 -8.53
N GLU A 175 -5.03 -2.30 -9.57
CA GLU A 175 -3.98 -1.44 -10.12
C GLU A 175 -3.50 -0.40 -9.11
N VAL A 176 -4.42 0.31 -8.44
CA VAL A 176 -4.06 1.25 -7.35
C VAL A 176 -3.36 0.53 -6.20
N THR A 177 -3.79 -0.69 -5.88
CA THR A 177 -3.10 -1.48 -4.84
C THR A 177 -1.69 -1.85 -5.25
N GLN A 178 -1.46 -2.17 -6.51
CA GLN A 178 -0.15 -2.53 -7.03
C GLN A 178 0.76 -1.30 -7.17
N ASP A 179 0.31 -0.29 -7.90
CA ASP A 179 1.14 0.82 -8.34
C ASP A 179 1.33 1.89 -7.26
N LEU A 180 0.39 1.98 -6.31
CA LEU A 180 0.45 2.96 -5.23
C LEU A 180 0.75 2.30 -3.89
N HIS A 181 -0.10 1.40 -3.40
CA HIS A 181 0.06 0.86 -2.04
C HIS A 181 1.26 -0.08 -1.91
N TYR A 182 1.39 -1.04 -2.82
CA TYR A 182 2.46 -2.02 -2.82
C TYR A 182 3.81 -1.38 -3.17
N GLU A 183 3.89 -0.53 -4.19
CA GLU A 183 5.14 0.17 -4.55
C GLU A 183 5.62 1.13 -3.45
N ASN A 184 4.71 1.80 -2.73
CA ASN A 184 5.09 2.58 -1.54
C ASN A 184 5.66 1.69 -0.44
N PHE A 185 5.05 0.54 -0.18
CA PHE A 185 5.56 -0.44 0.80
C PHE A 185 6.92 -1.00 0.38
N ARG A 186 7.07 -1.38 -0.89
CA ARG A 186 8.32 -1.87 -1.48
C ARG A 186 9.42 -0.83 -1.36
N SER A 187 9.13 0.42 -1.68
CA SER A 187 10.07 1.53 -1.59
C SER A 187 10.51 1.81 -0.16
N ASP A 188 9.59 1.81 0.81
CA ASP A 188 9.93 1.97 2.24
C ASP A 188 10.76 0.78 2.74
N ARG A 189 10.41 -0.45 2.32
CA ARG A 189 11.14 -1.66 2.70
C ARG A 189 12.51 -1.75 2.06
N LEU A 190 12.69 -1.30 0.83
CA LEU A 190 14.00 -1.24 0.18
C LEU A 190 14.88 -0.14 0.79
N LYS A 191 14.30 1.00 1.22
CA LYS A 191 15.03 2.04 1.97
C LYS A 191 15.49 1.56 3.34
N ARG A 192 14.62 0.88 4.10
CA ARG A 192 14.97 0.29 5.40
C ARG A 192 15.88 -0.94 5.25
N GLY A 193 15.67 -1.70 4.20
CA GLY A 193 16.52 -2.79 3.73
C GLY A 193 17.76 -2.32 2.99
N GLY A 194 18.02 -1.01 2.89
CA GLY A 194 19.16 -0.40 2.21
C GLY A 194 20.52 -0.65 2.88
N ARG A 195 20.60 -1.57 3.83
CA ARG A 195 21.83 -2.32 4.17
C ARG A 195 21.93 -3.63 3.39
N LEU A 196 21.28 -3.74 2.23
CA LEU A 196 21.57 -4.77 1.23
C LEU A 196 22.93 -4.41 0.59
N SER A 197 23.98 -5.02 1.14
CA SER A 197 25.29 -5.12 0.51
C SER A 197 25.14 -5.59 -0.94
N SER A 198 26.08 -5.20 -1.81
CA SER A 198 26.03 -5.34 -3.27
C SER A 198 26.00 -6.78 -3.82
N HIS A 199 25.69 -7.79 -3.00
CA HIS A 199 25.82 -9.20 -3.32
C HIS A 199 24.66 -10.04 -2.73
N GLY A 200 23.42 -9.80 -3.20
CA GLY A 200 22.39 -10.83 -3.46
C GLY A 200 22.11 -11.99 -2.49
N TYR A 201 22.47 -11.94 -1.21
CA TYR A 201 22.22 -13.01 -0.23
C TYR A 201 21.58 -12.45 1.05
N ILE A 202 20.49 -13.09 1.50
CA ILE A 202 19.80 -12.80 2.75
C ILE A 202 20.51 -13.55 3.88
N LEU A 203 21.06 -12.84 4.88
CA LEU A 203 21.53 -13.44 6.13
C LEU A 203 20.41 -13.44 7.20
N PRO A 204 20.33 -14.45 8.09
CA PRO A 204 19.32 -14.52 9.14
C PRO A 204 19.56 -13.46 10.22
N LEU A 205 18.45 -12.89 10.72
CA LEU A 205 18.44 -11.84 11.75
C LEU A 205 19.10 -12.30 13.06
N SER A 206 19.97 -11.45 13.61
CA SER A 206 20.31 -11.45 15.05
C SER A 206 19.50 -10.38 15.77
N PRO A 207 19.06 -10.60 17.03
CA PRO A 207 18.12 -9.72 17.70
C PRO A 207 18.80 -8.43 18.18
N ALA A 208 18.03 -7.34 18.12
CA ALA A 208 18.41 -5.97 18.42
C ALA A 208 19.19 -5.80 19.74
N LYS A 209 20.33 -5.11 19.66
CA LYS A 209 21.01 -4.47 20.79
C LYS A 209 21.66 -3.14 20.36
N GLY A 210 21.16 -2.05 20.96
CA GLY A 210 21.96 -0.86 21.33
C GLY A 210 22.17 0.23 20.27
N PRO A 211 22.38 1.49 20.71
CA PRO A 211 22.61 2.64 19.84
C PRO A 211 24.00 2.51 19.17
N GLU A 212 24.09 2.95 17.91
CA GLU A 212 25.27 2.80 17.05
C GLU A 212 26.54 3.44 17.65
N PRO A 213 27.72 2.80 17.55
CA PRO A 213 29.01 3.48 17.52
C PRO A 213 29.36 3.82 16.06
N GLU A 214 29.22 5.09 15.72
CA GLU A 214 30.29 6.04 15.37
C GLU A 214 31.04 5.80 14.05
N GLU A 215 31.03 6.82 13.19
CA GLU A 215 31.83 6.97 11.96
C GLU A 215 33.34 6.75 12.18
N THR A 216 33.80 6.82 13.43
CA THR A 216 35.21 6.68 13.86
C THR A 216 35.84 5.33 13.50
N ASP A 217 35.08 4.23 13.56
CA ASP A 217 35.61 2.90 13.23
C ASP A 217 35.86 2.75 11.71
N LYS A 218 35.06 3.42 10.87
CA LYS A 218 35.26 3.39 9.41
C LYS A 218 36.48 4.20 9.00
N ASP A 219 36.71 5.34 9.65
CA ASP A 219 37.88 6.20 9.39
C ASP A 219 39.18 5.54 9.84
N MET A 220 39.17 4.82 10.96
CA MET A 220 40.34 4.07 11.45
C MET A 220 40.73 2.93 10.50
N ILE A 221 39.75 2.18 9.99
CA ILE A 221 39.98 1.10 9.02
C ILE A 221 40.48 1.66 7.68
N LEU A 222 40.00 2.83 7.26
CA LEU A 222 40.42 3.47 6.02
C LEU A 222 41.89 3.95 6.09
N GLN A 223 42.29 4.52 7.23
CA GLN A 223 43.67 4.94 7.46
C GLN A 223 44.65 3.76 7.52
N GLU A 224 44.25 2.63 8.11
CA GLU A 224 45.09 1.43 8.17
C GLU A 224 45.31 0.83 6.78
N LYS A 225 44.26 0.77 5.96
CA LYS A 225 44.33 0.35 4.55
C LYS A 225 45.22 1.28 3.71
N GLU A 226 45.13 2.58 3.91
CA GLU A 226 45.93 3.57 3.16
C GLU A 226 47.42 3.49 3.53
N ALA A 227 47.74 3.25 4.81
CA ALA A 227 49.11 3.02 5.26
C ALA A 227 49.72 1.72 4.68
N GLU A 228 48.92 0.66 4.57
CA GLU A 228 49.34 -0.61 3.98
C GLU A 228 49.61 -0.46 2.47
N LEU A 229 48.73 0.25 1.75
CA LEU A 229 48.89 0.60 0.34
C LEU A 229 50.16 1.43 0.09
N ARG A 230 50.45 2.40 0.96
CA ARG A 230 51.64 3.25 0.85
C ARG A 230 52.94 2.46 1.05
N ARG A 231 52.97 1.54 2.03
CA ARG A 231 54.12 0.63 2.21
C ARG A 231 54.33 -0.29 1.01
N MET A 232 53.24 -0.79 0.42
CA MET A 232 53.32 -1.64 -0.77
C MET A 232 53.85 -0.85 -1.99
N GLN A 233 53.43 0.39 -2.18
CA GLN A 233 53.95 1.27 -3.23
C GLN A 233 55.44 1.56 -3.07
N GLU A 234 55.92 1.83 -1.85
CA GLU A 234 57.35 2.03 -1.58
C GLU A 234 58.18 0.77 -1.86
N MET A 235 57.64 -0.42 -1.53
CA MET A 235 58.30 -1.70 -1.81
C MET A 235 58.38 -1.97 -3.31
N ILE A 236 57.31 -1.70 -4.07
CA ILE A 236 57.28 -1.81 -5.52
C ILE A 236 58.26 -0.82 -6.16
N ALA A 237 58.30 0.43 -5.70
CA ALA A 237 59.24 1.43 -6.20
C ALA A 237 60.70 1.02 -5.96
N LYS A 238 61.03 0.47 -4.78
CA LYS A 238 62.37 -0.09 -4.51
C LYS A 238 62.71 -1.27 -5.40
N MET A 239 61.74 -2.15 -5.66
CA MET A 239 61.93 -3.31 -6.53
C MET A 239 62.16 -2.89 -7.99
N GLN A 240 61.41 -1.91 -8.50
CA GLN A 240 61.61 -1.33 -9.83
C GLN A 240 62.99 -0.67 -9.96
N LEU A 241 63.44 0.05 -8.93
CA LEU A 241 64.75 0.71 -8.91
C LEU A 241 65.91 -0.30 -8.87
N GLN A 242 65.71 -1.46 -8.22
CA GLN A 242 66.67 -2.57 -8.25
C GLN A 242 66.72 -3.25 -9.62
N MET A 243 65.58 -3.45 -10.29
CA MET A 243 65.56 -3.98 -11.65
C MET A 243 66.21 -3.02 -12.64
N GLN A 244 66.01 -1.71 -12.50
CA GLN A 244 66.63 -0.72 -13.39
C GLN A 244 68.15 -0.63 -13.20
N LYS A 245 68.65 -0.77 -11.96
CA LYS A 245 70.09 -0.88 -11.68
C LYS A 245 70.74 -2.18 -12.16
N GLN A 246 69.96 -3.26 -12.31
CA GLN A 246 70.45 -4.50 -12.94
C GLN A 246 70.38 -4.45 -14.48
N GLY A 247 69.55 -3.58 -15.06
CA GLY A 247 69.46 -3.36 -16.50
C GLY A 247 70.59 -2.50 -17.10
N ASP A 248 71.22 -1.62 -16.33
CA ASP A 248 72.32 -0.74 -16.78
C ASP A 248 73.74 -1.35 -16.60
N GLY A 249 73.84 -2.66 -16.32
CA GLY A 249 75.11 -3.35 -16.04
C GLY A 249 75.73 -4.15 -17.19
N GLU A 250 75.05 -4.32 -18.34
CA GLU A 250 75.56 -5.10 -19.49
C GLU A 250 75.64 -4.26 -20.77
N GLY A 251 76.36 -3.14 -20.71
CA GLY A 251 76.48 -2.25 -21.87
C GLY A 251 77.68 -1.31 -21.84
N ASP A 252 78.90 -1.78 -21.58
CA ASP A 252 80.09 -1.26 -22.31
C ASP A 252 81.35 -2.11 -22.08
N GLY A 253 81.97 -2.57 -23.18
CA GLY A 253 83.10 -3.48 -23.16
C GLY A 253 83.75 -3.76 -24.54
N GLN A 254 84.13 -2.68 -25.23
CA GLN A 254 85.25 -2.55 -26.20
C GLN A 254 85.20 -3.20 -27.59
N HIS A 255 85.10 -2.31 -28.59
CA HIS A 255 85.84 -2.33 -29.86
C HIS A 255 87.34 -2.59 -29.64
N VAL A 256 87.93 -3.55 -30.38
CA VAL A 256 88.98 -3.36 -31.42
C VAL A 256 88.88 -4.51 -32.41
#